data_AF-A0A2N6F4Y2-F1
#
_entry.id   AF-A0A2N6F4Y2-F1
#
_cell.length_a   1.000
_cell.length_b   1.000
_cell.length_c   1.000
_cell.angle_alpha   90.00
_cell.angle_beta   90.00
_cell.angle_gamma   90.00
#
_symmetry.space_group_name_H-M   'P 1'
#
loop_
_entity.id
_entity.type
_entity.pdbx_description
1 polymer ?
#
loop_
_entity_poly.entity_id
_entity_poly.type
_entity_poly.pdbx_seq_one_letter_code
_entity_poly.pdbx_strand_id
1 'polypeptide(L)'
;MKIIKYIKFPIWWLLCRIPFCKYMSVGYQIDKLTSSGEIEKAKTLRRDWLNKMPEKYASAIWRSEGEFLLYEDENYPDSLSAFTKAISIHEEYASADNPLRMYYGAAVSAVMNYNMDEAEAYFNKFLSHYNEYRQIKNLQNYTNKFSDGVKWLREHIYGDGTRSHLKLVDNPYEP
;
A
#
# COMPACT_ATOMS: atom_id res chain seq x y z
N MET A 1 -15.67 51.13 21.98
CA MET A 1 -15.03 50.24 20.98
C MET A 1 -14.29 49.14 21.72
N LYS A 2 -14.88 47.94 21.85
CA LYS A 2 -14.29 46.82 22.62
C LYS A 2 -13.47 45.93 21.69
N ILE A 3 -12.20 45.75 22.05
CA ILE A 3 -11.21 44.93 21.36
C ILE A 3 -11.67 43.47 21.37
N ILE A 4 -11.83 42.87 20.19
CA ILE A 4 -12.09 41.45 20.00
C ILE A 4 -10.83 40.70 20.47
N LYS A 5 -10.93 40.02 21.61
CA LYS A 5 -9.93 39.04 22.07
C LYS A 5 -9.95 37.87 21.08
N TYR A 6 -8.88 37.71 20.31
CA TYR A 6 -8.62 36.54 19.48
C TYR A 6 -8.69 35.28 20.34
N ILE A 7 -9.75 34.50 20.15
CA ILE A 7 -9.84 33.15 20.70
C ILE A 7 -8.93 32.28 19.84
N LYS A 8 -7.71 32.00 20.32
CA LYS A 8 -6.91 30.88 19.83
C LYS A 8 -7.59 29.58 20.28
N PHE A 9 -8.72 29.25 19.65
CA PHE A 9 -9.25 27.89 19.74
C PHE A 9 -8.22 27.00 19.04
N PRO A 10 -7.63 26.00 19.72
CA PRO A 10 -6.61 25.18 19.09
C PRO A 10 -7.30 24.41 17.95
N ILE A 11 -6.97 24.76 16.71
CA ILE A 11 -7.41 24.06 15.50
C ILE A 11 -7.17 22.55 15.65
N TRP A 12 -6.16 22.16 16.40
CA TRP A 12 -5.87 20.79 16.83
C TRP A 12 -7.06 20.08 17.52
N TRP A 13 -7.82 20.76 18.38
CA TRP A 13 -9.01 20.19 19.05
C TRP A 13 -10.17 19.91 18.09
N LEU A 14 -10.34 20.76 17.06
CA LEU A 14 -11.30 20.52 15.99
C LEU A 14 -10.84 19.40 15.04
N LEU A 15 -9.54 19.33 14.73
CA LEU A 15 -8.96 18.28 13.88
C LEU A 15 -9.00 16.88 14.54
N CYS A 16 -8.83 16.78 15.87
CA CYS A 16 -8.94 15.53 16.62
C CYS A 16 -10.37 14.94 16.64
N ARG A 17 -11.40 15.72 16.29
CA ARG A 17 -12.78 15.23 16.14
C ARG A 17 -13.09 14.72 14.74
N ILE A 18 -12.20 14.90 13.77
CA ILE A 18 -12.35 14.36 12.42
C ILE A 18 -11.91 12.89 12.47
N PRO A 19 -12.81 11.92 12.22
CA PRO A 19 -12.49 10.49 12.30
C PRO A 19 -11.25 10.11 11.48
N PHE A 20 -11.07 10.75 10.32
CA PHE A 20 -9.91 10.59 9.43
C PHE A 20 -8.55 10.75 10.15
N CYS A 21 -8.37 11.78 10.98
CA CYS A 21 -7.11 12.01 11.69
C CYS A 21 -6.84 10.92 12.74
N LYS A 22 -7.89 10.37 13.34
CA LYS A 22 -7.76 9.26 14.29
C LYS A 22 -7.23 8.01 13.60
N TYR A 23 -7.77 7.66 12.43
CA TYR A 23 -7.37 6.44 11.70
C TYR A 23 -5.96 6.56 11.11
N MET A 24 -5.58 7.73 10.59
CA MET A 24 -4.21 7.99 10.13
C MET A 24 -3.17 7.77 11.24
N SER A 25 -3.49 8.15 12.47
CA SER A 25 -2.58 7.97 13.61
C SER A 25 -2.36 6.51 14.00
N VAL A 26 -3.29 5.61 13.64
CA VAL A 26 -3.19 4.18 13.93
C VAL A 26 -2.20 3.51 13.00
N GLY A 27 -2.29 3.79 11.68
CA GLY A 27 -1.33 3.28 10.71
C GLY A 27 0.11 3.65 11.10
N TYR A 28 0.33 4.91 11.47
CA TYR A 28 1.63 5.38 11.97
C TYR A 28 2.10 4.63 13.24
N GLN A 29 1.20 4.35 14.18
CA GLN A 29 1.54 3.59 15.39
C GLN A 29 1.94 2.14 15.06
N ILE A 30 1.24 1.50 14.13
CA ILE A 30 1.56 0.15 13.67
C ILE A 30 2.94 0.14 13.00
N ASP A 31 3.21 1.07 12.10
CA ASP A 31 4.50 1.18 11.41
C ASP A 31 5.63 1.40 12.41
N LYS A 32 5.40 2.25 13.42
CA LYS A 32 6.37 2.52 14.48
C LYS A 32 6.66 1.28 15.32
N LEU A 33 5.63 0.56 15.76
CA LEU A 33 5.78 -0.68 16.54
C LEU A 33 6.50 -1.78 15.74
N THR A 34 6.18 -1.88 14.45
CA THR A 34 6.86 -2.83 13.55
C THR A 34 8.34 -2.47 13.41
N SER A 35 8.65 -1.19 13.21
CA SER A 35 10.02 -0.68 13.10
C SER A 35 10.82 -0.79 14.40
N SER A 36 10.16 -0.84 15.57
CA SER A 36 10.82 -1.06 16.87
C SER A 36 10.98 -2.55 17.23
N GLY A 37 10.52 -3.46 16.37
CA GLY A 37 10.54 -4.91 16.63
C GLY A 37 9.45 -5.39 17.59
N GLU A 38 8.48 -4.53 17.95
CA GLU A 38 7.35 -4.87 18.82
C GLU A 38 6.21 -5.53 18.02
N ILE A 39 6.55 -6.60 17.31
CA ILE A 39 5.71 -7.25 16.28
C ILE A 39 4.35 -7.70 16.84
N GLU A 40 4.33 -8.36 17.99
CA GLU A 40 3.07 -8.83 18.62
C GLU A 40 2.13 -7.70 19.03
N LYS A 41 2.69 -6.54 19.44
CA LYS A 41 1.89 -5.35 19.75
C LYS A 41 1.31 -4.75 18.47
N ALA A 42 2.11 -4.67 17.40
CA ALA A 42 1.64 -4.21 16.10
C ALA A 42 0.52 -5.10 15.56
N LYS A 43 0.67 -6.42 15.66
CA LYS A 43 -0.33 -7.43 15.28
C LYS A 43 -1.63 -7.30 16.06
N THR A 44 -1.53 -7.18 17.38
CA THR A 44 -2.69 -6.96 18.26
C THR A 44 -3.41 -5.66 17.88
N LEU A 45 -2.67 -4.57 17.67
CA LEU A 45 -3.22 -3.28 17.29
C LEU A 45 -3.94 -3.34 15.94
N ARG A 46 -3.35 -3.99 14.91
CA ARG A 46 -3.99 -4.21 13.60
C ARG A 46 -5.35 -4.89 13.76
N ARG A 47 -5.40 -6.04 14.44
CA ARG A 47 -6.62 -6.83 14.66
C ARG A 47 -7.69 -6.04 15.40
N ASP A 48 -7.30 -5.35 16.46
CA ASP A 48 -8.21 -4.52 17.24
C ASP A 48 -8.89 -3.44 16.41
N TRP A 49 -8.13 -2.80 15.52
CA TRP A 49 -8.65 -1.72 14.68
C TRP A 49 -9.46 -2.21 13.51
N LEU A 50 -9.06 -3.29 12.83
CA LEU A 50 -9.86 -3.91 11.76
C LEU A 50 -11.27 -4.27 12.24
N ASN A 51 -11.43 -4.68 13.49
CA ASN A 51 -12.75 -5.00 14.07
C ASN A 51 -13.60 -3.78 14.48
N LYS A 52 -12.98 -2.62 14.68
CA LYS A 52 -13.65 -1.43 15.27
C LYS A 52 -13.86 -0.30 14.27
N MET A 53 -13.08 -0.26 13.20
CA MET A 53 -13.05 0.88 12.29
C MET A 53 -14.08 0.75 11.16
N PRO A 54 -14.69 1.86 10.71
CA PRO A 54 -15.49 1.86 9.50
C PRO A 54 -14.65 1.44 8.29
N GLU A 55 -15.21 0.57 7.45
CA GLU A 55 -14.52 -0.07 6.31
C GLU A 55 -13.83 0.93 5.38
N LYS A 56 -14.48 2.05 5.05
CA LYS A 56 -13.92 3.12 4.21
C LYS A 56 -12.58 3.71 4.68
N TYR A 57 -12.17 3.46 5.93
CA TYR A 57 -10.88 3.89 6.47
C TYR A 57 -9.89 2.75 6.68
N ALA A 58 -10.31 1.51 6.44
CA ALA A 58 -9.53 0.31 6.78
C ALA A 58 -8.44 -0.04 5.76
N SER A 59 -8.44 0.58 4.57
CA SER A 59 -7.50 0.25 3.49
C SER A 59 -6.03 0.26 3.95
N ALA A 60 -5.59 1.29 4.67
CA ALA A 60 -4.20 1.37 5.16
C ALA A 60 -3.85 0.30 6.21
N ILE A 61 -4.84 -0.14 7.02
CA ILE A 61 -4.64 -1.18 8.02
C ILE A 61 -4.60 -2.56 7.35
N TRP A 62 -5.46 -2.80 6.36
CA TRP A 62 -5.41 -4.01 5.52
C TRP A 62 -4.11 -4.11 4.73
N ARG A 63 -3.61 -3.00 4.16
CA ARG A 63 -2.29 -2.95 3.52
C ARG A 63 -1.19 -3.34 4.50
N SER A 64 -1.20 -2.77 5.71
CA SER A 64 -0.21 -3.09 6.74
C SER A 64 -0.29 -4.55 7.21
N GLU A 65 -1.50 -5.12 7.30
CA GLU A 65 -1.70 -6.54 7.58
C GLU A 65 -1.13 -7.42 6.45
N GLY A 66 -1.36 -7.05 5.18
CA GLY A 66 -0.76 -7.74 4.03
C GLY A 66 0.76 -7.71 4.06
N GLU A 67 1.37 -6.55 4.35
CA GLU A 67 2.83 -6.42 4.50
C GLU A 67 3.38 -7.32 5.62
N PHE A 68 2.70 -7.36 6.77
CA PHE A 68 3.07 -8.25 7.88
C PHE A 68 2.98 -9.73 7.48
N LEU A 69 1.88 -10.14 6.86
CA LEU A 69 1.68 -11.53 6.43
C LEU A 69 2.69 -11.94 5.36
N LEU A 70 3.12 -11.02 4.51
CA LEU A 70 4.11 -11.28 3.46
C LEU A 70 5.53 -11.46 4.02
N TYR A 71 5.97 -10.53 4.85
CA TYR A 71 7.39 -10.43 5.24
C TYR A 71 7.73 -11.06 6.59
N GLU A 72 6.78 -11.11 7.51
CA GLU A 72 7.02 -11.60 8.87
C GLU A 72 6.40 -12.98 9.11
N ASP A 73 5.19 -13.23 8.59
CA ASP A 73 4.45 -14.49 8.79
C ASP A 73 4.60 -15.47 7.62
N GLU A 74 5.14 -15.02 6.48
CA GLU A 74 5.26 -15.76 5.21
C GLU A 74 3.96 -16.47 4.75
N ASN A 75 2.80 -15.94 5.16
CA ASN A 75 1.49 -16.45 4.81
C ASN A 75 0.97 -15.74 3.56
N TYR A 76 1.47 -16.18 2.40
CA TYR A 76 1.20 -15.56 1.11
C TYR A 76 -0.28 -15.56 0.68
N PRO A 77 -1.07 -16.64 0.90
CA PRO A 77 -2.50 -16.61 0.60
C PRO A 77 -3.26 -15.54 1.39
N ASP A 78 -3.02 -15.44 2.70
CA ASP A 78 -3.71 -14.45 3.53
C ASP A 78 -3.18 -13.03 3.27
N SER A 79 -1.89 -12.90 2.94
CA SER A 79 -1.31 -11.63 2.52
C SER A 79 -1.98 -11.10 1.24
N LEU A 80 -2.14 -11.96 0.23
CA LEU A 80 -2.84 -11.64 -1.01
C LEU A 80 -4.29 -11.22 -0.74
N SER A 81 -4.99 -11.94 0.15
CA SER A 81 -6.35 -11.59 0.58
C SER A 81 -6.40 -10.21 1.26
N ALA A 82 -5.45 -9.91 2.14
CA ALA A 82 -5.37 -8.62 2.82
C ALA A 82 -5.10 -7.45 1.84
N PHE A 83 -4.15 -7.61 0.91
CA PHE A 83 -3.92 -6.60 -0.13
C PHE A 83 -5.12 -6.42 -1.05
N THR A 84 -5.80 -7.50 -1.43
CA THR A 84 -7.02 -7.44 -2.25
C THR A 84 -8.11 -6.63 -1.57
N LYS A 85 -8.33 -6.83 -0.27
CA LYS A 85 -9.26 -6.01 0.53
C LYS A 85 -8.82 -4.55 0.61
N ALA A 86 -7.52 -4.28 0.79
CA ALA A 86 -7.01 -2.91 0.80
C ALA A 86 -7.30 -2.19 -0.52
N ILE A 87 -7.08 -2.88 -1.65
CA ILE A 87 -7.35 -2.40 -3.01
C ILE A 87 -8.84 -2.15 -3.21
N SER A 88 -9.71 -3.10 -2.86
CA SER A 88 -11.16 -2.95 -3.05
C SER A 88 -11.70 -1.72 -2.31
N ILE A 89 -11.28 -1.52 -1.07
CA ILE A 89 -11.65 -0.33 -0.27
C ILE A 89 -11.08 0.95 -0.90
N HIS A 90 -9.85 0.91 -1.41
CA HIS A 90 -9.25 2.06 -2.07
C HIS A 90 -10.03 2.46 -3.34
N GLU A 91 -10.37 1.49 -4.19
CA GLU A 91 -11.13 1.70 -5.42
C GLU A 91 -12.57 2.18 -5.14
N GLU A 92 -13.24 1.61 -4.13
CA GLU A 92 -14.63 1.97 -3.78
C GLU A 92 -14.74 3.37 -3.14
N TYR A 93 -13.83 3.70 -2.23
CA TYR A 93 -13.94 4.92 -1.43
C TYR A 93 -12.98 6.04 -1.82
N ALA A 94 -12.18 5.85 -2.87
CA ALA A 94 -11.09 6.75 -3.27
C ALA A 94 -10.22 7.13 -2.06
N SER A 95 -9.80 6.12 -1.30
CA SER A 95 -9.06 6.34 -0.06
C SER A 95 -7.74 7.08 -0.34
N ALA A 96 -7.28 7.91 0.61
CA ALA A 96 -6.06 8.70 0.45
C ALA A 96 -4.75 7.88 0.50
N ASP A 97 -4.83 6.56 0.66
CA ASP A 97 -3.65 5.69 0.72
C ASP A 97 -3.05 5.49 -0.68
N ASN A 98 -1.75 5.26 -0.73
CA ASN A 98 -1.01 5.16 -1.97
C ASN A 98 -1.22 3.78 -2.62
N PRO A 99 -1.85 3.70 -3.80
CA PRO A 99 -2.16 2.42 -4.44
C PRO A 99 -0.91 1.63 -4.84
N LEU A 100 0.23 2.31 -5.04
CA LEU A 100 1.46 1.68 -5.51
C LEU A 100 1.92 0.55 -4.59
N ARG A 101 1.90 0.77 -3.27
CA ARG A 101 2.30 -0.25 -2.28
C ARG A 101 1.34 -1.42 -2.26
N MET A 102 0.04 -1.17 -2.42
CA MET A 102 -0.98 -2.23 -2.38
C MET A 102 -0.83 -3.15 -3.58
N TYR A 103 -0.74 -2.59 -4.79
CA TYR A 103 -0.58 -3.38 -6.00
C TYR A 103 0.75 -4.12 -6.06
N TYR A 104 1.84 -3.48 -5.59
CA TYR A 104 3.13 -4.15 -5.46
C TYR A 104 3.06 -5.35 -4.51
N GLY A 105 2.51 -5.15 -3.31
CA GLY A 105 2.35 -6.20 -2.31
C GLY A 105 1.46 -7.35 -2.81
N ALA A 106 0.34 -7.03 -3.46
CA ALA A 106 -0.54 -8.02 -4.08
C ALA A 106 0.18 -8.84 -5.16
N ALA A 107 0.92 -8.18 -6.05
CA ALA A 107 1.68 -8.86 -7.10
C ALA A 107 2.74 -9.80 -6.53
N VAL A 108 3.53 -9.35 -5.54
CA VAL A 108 4.53 -10.20 -4.87
C VAL A 108 3.85 -11.38 -4.16
N SER A 109 2.77 -11.12 -3.42
CA SER A 109 2.04 -12.18 -2.70
C SER A 109 1.47 -13.21 -3.67
N ALA A 110 0.95 -12.78 -4.82
CA ALA A 110 0.44 -13.67 -5.86
C ALA A 110 1.55 -14.53 -6.50
N VAL A 111 2.74 -13.96 -6.77
CA VAL A 111 3.91 -14.75 -7.22
C VAL A 111 4.30 -15.79 -6.18
N MET A 112 4.43 -15.39 -4.92
CA MET A 112 4.80 -16.29 -3.81
C MET A 112 3.72 -17.37 -3.55
N ASN A 113 2.46 -17.06 -3.86
CA ASN A 113 1.34 -17.99 -3.80
C ASN A 113 1.15 -18.79 -5.12
N TYR A 114 2.10 -18.72 -6.06
CA TYR A 114 2.06 -19.40 -7.36
C TYR A 114 0.81 -19.10 -8.21
N ASN A 115 0.16 -17.95 -7.98
CA ASN A 115 -0.98 -17.48 -8.75
C ASN A 115 -0.53 -16.45 -9.79
N MET A 116 -0.02 -16.95 -10.92
CA MET A 116 0.63 -16.10 -11.93
C MET A 116 -0.35 -15.19 -12.68
N ASP A 117 -1.59 -15.62 -12.86
CA ASP A 117 -2.63 -14.81 -13.52
C ASP A 117 -2.95 -13.55 -12.69
N GLU A 118 -3.15 -13.72 -11.38
CA GLU A 118 -3.34 -12.58 -10.47
C GLU A 118 -2.07 -11.75 -10.32
N ALA A 119 -0.89 -12.39 -10.27
CA ALA A 119 0.37 -11.68 -10.20
C ALA A 119 0.56 -10.74 -11.39
N GLU A 120 0.30 -11.22 -12.61
CA GLU A 120 0.36 -10.41 -13.82
C GLU A 120 -0.66 -9.25 -13.78
N ALA A 121 -1.90 -9.54 -13.39
CA ALA A 121 -2.95 -8.52 -13.29
C ALA A 121 -2.59 -7.40 -12.31
N TYR A 122 -2.15 -7.74 -11.10
CA TYR A 122 -1.74 -6.76 -10.09
C TYR A 122 -0.45 -6.03 -10.50
N PHE A 123 0.50 -6.74 -11.11
CA PHE A 123 1.75 -6.13 -11.56
C PHE A 123 1.51 -5.10 -12.67
N ASN A 124 0.59 -5.36 -13.60
CA ASN A 124 0.22 -4.40 -14.64
C ASN A 124 -0.44 -3.14 -14.05
N LYS A 125 -1.33 -3.28 -13.07
CA LYS A 125 -1.89 -2.13 -12.32
C LYS A 125 -0.79 -1.37 -11.57
N PHE A 126 0.13 -2.07 -10.92
CA PHE A 126 1.29 -1.47 -10.27
C PHE A 126 2.15 -0.67 -11.27
N LEU A 127 2.48 -1.24 -12.44
CA LEU A 127 3.32 -0.59 -13.44
C LEU A 127 2.69 0.69 -13.99
N SER A 128 1.36 0.71 -14.13
CA SER A 128 0.63 1.92 -14.53
C SER A 128 0.91 3.09 -13.57
N HIS A 129 0.68 2.88 -12.26
CA HIS A 129 0.95 3.90 -11.23
C HIS A 129 2.45 4.19 -11.08
N TYR A 130 3.29 3.16 -11.15
CA TYR A 130 4.75 3.29 -11.02
C TYR A 130 5.31 4.24 -12.08
N ASN A 131 4.89 4.04 -13.33
CA ASN A 131 5.34 4.85 -14.45
C ASN A 131 4.84 6.28 -14.35
N GLU A 132 3.58 6.49 -13.95
CA GLU A 132 3.04 7.82 -13.68
C GLU A 132 3.87 8.55 -12.61
N TYR A 133 4.12 7.89 -11.47
CA TYR A 133 4.80 8.50 -10.34
C TYR A 133 6.27 8.80 -10.63
N ARG A 134 6.93 7.96 -11.45
CA ARG A 134 8.33 8.16 -11.84
C ARG A 134 8.55 9.44 -12.65
N GLN A 135 7.54 9.89 -13.40
CA GLN A 135 7.59 11.16 -14.14
C GLN A 135 7.48 12.38 -13.20
N ILE A 136 6.98 12.20 -11.99
CA ILE A 136 6.85 13.27 -10.99
C ILE A 136 8.18 13.41 -10.26
N LYS A 137 8.90 14.51 -10.53
CA LYS A 137 10.25 14.79 -9.99
C LYS A 137 10.38 14.52 -8.48
N ASN A 138 9.38 14.90 -7.70
CA ASN A 138 9.41 14.77 -6.24
C ASN A 138 9.12 13.35 -5.72
N LEU A 139 8.67 12.43 -6.59
CA LEU A 139 8.37 11.04 -6.24
C LEU A 139 9.43 10.06 -6.73
N GLN A 140 10.46 10.51 -7.46
CA GLN A 140 11.52 9.63 -7.98
C GLN A 140 12.20 8.81 -6.88
N ASN A 141 12.54 9.44 -5.75
CA ASN A 141 13.12 8.74 -4.59
C ASN A 141 12.16 7.70 -3.99
N TYR A 142 10.85 7.92 -4.08
CA TYR A 142 9.86 6.97 -3.62
C TYR A 142 9.74 5.78 -4.58
N THR A 143 9.67 6.03 -5.88
CA THR A 143 9.59 4.97 -6.90
C THR A 143 10.86 4.14 -6.98
N ASN A 144 12.04 4.76 -6.80
CA ASN A 144 13.32 4.03 -6.86
C ASN A 144 13.42 2.91 -5.82
N LYS A 145 12.66 2.96 -4.72
CA LYS A 145 12.61 1.87 -3.73
C LYS A 145 12.03 0.57 -4.28
N PHE A 146 11.33 0.62 -5.40
CA PHE A 146 10.70 -0.54 -6.03
C PHE A 146 11.50 -1.07 -7.22
N SER A 147 12.60 -0.45 -7.65
CA SER A 147 13.30 -0.81 -8.90
C SER A 147 13.68 -2.29 -8.97
N ASP A 148 14.24 -2.80 -7.88
CA ASP A 148 14.71 -4.18 -7.80
C ASP A 148 13.52 -5.14 -7.73
N GLY A 149 12.47 -4.75 -7.02
CA GLY A 149 11.20 -5.47 -6.98
C GLY A 149 10.51 -5.54 -8.35
N VAL A 150 10.55 -4.47 -9.14
CA VAL A 150 10.03 -4.46 -10.51
C VAL A 150 10.79 -5.45 -11.39
N LYS A 151 12.12 -5.49 -11.27
CA LYS A 151 12.96 -6.45 -12.00
C LYS A 151 12.61 -7.87 -11.59
N TRP A 152 12.55 -8.14 -10.28
CA TRP A 152 12.20 -9.45 -9.74
C TRP A 152 10.82 -9.93 -10.21
N LEU A 153 9.79 -9.07 -10.14
CA LEU A 153 8.44 -9.39 -10.62
C LEU A 153 8.42 -9.71 -12.12
N ARG A 154 9.15 -8.94 -12.95
CA ARG A 154 9.25 -9.23 -14.39
C ARG A 154 9.83 -10.61 -14.66
N GLU A 155 10.93 -10.95 -13.98
CA GLU A 155 11.61 -12.23 -14.14
C GLU A 155 10.71 -13.40 -13.72
N HIS A 156 9.95 -13.25 -12.63
CA HIS A 156 9.12 -14.34 -12.11
C HIS A 156 7.78 -14.49 -12.86
N ILE A 157 7.19 -13.41 -13.33
CA ILE A 157 5.92 -13.44 -14.06
C ILE A 157 6.14 -13.83 -15.53
N TYR A 158 7.14 -13.23 -16.20
CA TYR A 158 7.33 -13.39 -17.65
C TYR A 158 8.49 -14.34 -18.02
N GLY A 159 9.26 -14.80 -17.04
CA GLY A 159 10.49 -15.56 -17.28
C GLY A 159 11.66 -14.67 -17.72
N ASP A 160 12.80 -15.30 -17.99
CA ASP A 160 14.07 -14.67 -18.44
C ASP A 160 14.03 -14.04 -19.85
N GLY A 161 12.85 -13.80 -20.40
CA GLY A 161 12.63 -13.24 -21.74
C GLY A 161 12.28 -14.27 -22.82
N THR A 162 12.27 -15.57 -22.50
CA THR A 162 11.96 -16.64 -23.48
C THR A 162 10.46 -16.92 -23.70
N ARG A 163 9.56 -16.35 -22.88
CA ARG A 163 8.08 -16.45 -23.05
C ARG A 163 7.40 -15.16 -23.56
N SER A 164 8.18 -14.25 -24.16
CA SER A 164 7.74 -12.93 -24.64
C SER A 164 6.89 -12.95 -25.92
N HIS A 165 5.81 -13.74 -25.96
CA HIS A 165 4.80 -13.65 -27.03
C HIS A 165 3.61 -12.75 -26.69
N LEU A 166 3.57 -12.17 -25.49
CA LEU A 166 2.67 -11.05 -25.21
C LEU A 166 3.35 -9.77 -25.70
N LYS A 167 2.81 -9.23 -26.79
CA LYS A 167 3.17 -7.95 -27.39
C LYS A 167 3.40 -6.92 -26.30
N LEU A 168 4.68 -6.66 -26.03
CA LEU A 168 5.12 -5.40 -25.45
C LEU A 168 4.50 -4.34 -26.37
N VAL A 169 3.49 -3.63 -25.85
CA VAL A 169 3.15 -2.31 -26.39
C VAL A 169 4.47 -1.56 -26.39
N ASP A 170 4.92 -1.19 -27.58
CA ASP A 170 6.24 -0.67 -27.90
C ASP A 170 6.86 0.09 -26.71
N ASN A 171 7.90 -0.50 -26.11
CA ASN A 171 8.68 0.13 -25.06
C ASN A 171 9.39 1.34 -25.68
N PRO A 172 8.99 2.60 -25.39
CA PRO A 172 9.56 3.76 -26.07
C PRO A 172 10.97 4.14 -25.58
N TYR A 173 11.55 3.36 -24.67
CA TYR A 173 12.73 3.76 -23.91
C TYR A 173 13.71 2.62 -23.63
N GLU A 174 13.91 1.70 -24.58
CA GLU A 174 15.23 1.09 -24.74
C GLU A 174 16.15 2.12 -25.43
N PRO A 175 17.33 2.45 -24.87
CA PRO A 175 18.29 3.32 -25.53
C PRO A 175 18.89 2.68 -26.80
#